data_AF-A0A6I0ET78-F1
#
_entry.id   AF-A0A6I0ET78-F1
#
_cell.length_a   1.000
_cell.length_b   1.000
_cell.length_c   1.000
_cell.angle_alpha   90.00
_cell.angle_beta   90.00
_cell.angle_gamma   90.00
#
_symmetry.space_group_name_H-M   'P 1'
#
loop_
_entity.id
_entity.type
_entity.pdbx_description
1 polymer ?
#
loop_
_entity_poly.entity_id
_entity_poly.type
_entity_poly.pdbx_seq_one_letter_code
_entity_poly.pdbx_strand_id
1 'polypeptide(L)'
;MNGQAKAGFALIAALVVCGFGTIVAPRLEPAQRRADREADRHVEKARRLLASYNPSLHMTSLLIADLAGSNVDLTLKNAGERIGGEEFQAIYGEELEAALGHFDPEGKYQPRGGTESQIREGVALQERVLADNSKLLKEALDTVESALAVEVGGATAAQHVTGNRLKGVILYHQARQEARRAALARAAINEPLSALSSLAERVRAVQPATSVVSTSRIDEQLAAVQGQIAAAEAERAKLAAESASINASIARLEDQLAQARAAADSARAAMDDLLSRGQDFSGAEGFEAFKAEYERHSGVYQAALKAAHTAEFGVYPDAGVDPPGDYVDGKLVMVGGGGSLSPSLGLNHYRAALNRVSEATKLVDATLVDLTDRKARLTADKAEWAAQEKAAGDTLASLRREGAAALERLSALDAQASESEATAISLFKKSAQAFKTAFDGAEGRLREAAEKAREVSPTQAEFSAYTLMSEASDAVYHLKTEQAEALAGEAWILQQAHASARDQQNVVNSAAEPLQLPGDAVTRLSEAVQTRLEQGRQAAQAASEVLQSVHGQLSGHWTVTAGYAGTSYLFVLFGDLGLLAEVRENYRSALDGRDDAALTAPLKDRLDVLERR
;
A
#
# COMPACT_ATOMS: atom_id res chain seq x y z
N MET A 1 -79.52 71.79 -32.69
CA MET A 1 -79.17 71.24 -31.35
C MET A 1 -78.07 70.22 -31.56
N ASN A 2 -76.88 70.52 -31.04
CA ASN A 2 -75.60 70.15 -31.63
C ASN A 2 -75.04 68.83 -31.11
N GLY A 3 -74.57 67.99 -32.04
CA GLY A 3 -73.78 66.78 -31.79
C GLY A 3 -72.42 67.03 -31.12
N GLN A 4 -72.03 68.28 -30.89
CA GLN A 4 -70.82 68.62 -30.13
C GLN A 4 -70.97 68.47 -28.60
N ALA A 5 -72.19 68.47 -28.05
CA ALA A 5 -72.39 68.22 -26.61
C ALA A 5 -72.27 66.72 -26.22
N LYS A 6 -72.51 65.80 -27.18
CA LYS A 6 -72.40 64.35 -26.95
C LYS A 6 -70.95 63.83 -27.06
N ALA A 7 -70.12 64.46 -27.89
CA ALA A 7 -68.70 64.12 -28.02
C ALA A 7 -67.87 64.56 -26.79
N GLY A 8 -68.21 65.70 -26.17
CA GLY A 8 -67.53 66.19 -24.97
C GLY A 8 -67.78 65.33 -23.71
N PHE A 9 -69.00 64.80 -23.53
CA PHE A 9 -69.33 63.94 -22.39
C PHE A 9 -68.72 62.53 -22.51
N ALA A 10 -68.57 61.99 -23.72
CA ALA A 10 -67.93 60.70 -23.95
C ALA A 10 -66.40 60.74 -23.69
N LEU A 11 -65.74 61.87 -24.01
CA LEU A 11 -64.30 62.03 -23.79
C LEU A 11 -63.95 62.24 -22.30
N ILE A 12 -64.81 62.95 -21.54
CA ILE A 12 -64.63 63.16 -20.09
C ILE A 12 -64.96 61.87 -19.31
N ALA A 13 -65.97 61.09 -19.73
CA ALA A 13 -66.25 59.78 -19.15
C ALA A 13 -65.13 58.76 -19.43
N ALA A 14 -64.53 58.79 -20.63
CA ALA A 14 -63.39 57.94 -20.98
C ALA A 14 -62.10 58.32 -20.22
N LEU A 15 -61.85 59.61 -19.98
CA LEU A 15 -60.69 60.09 -19.18
C LEU A 15 -60.87 59.83 -17.67
N VAL A 16 -62.10 59.87 -17.14
CA VAL A 16 -62.37 59.50 -15.74
C VAL A 16 -62.29 57.98 -15.54
N VAL A 17 -62.74 57.16 -16.49
CA VAL A 17 -62.61 55.69 -16.42
C VAL A 17 -61.17 55.21 -16.65
N CYS A 18 -60.39 55.87 -17.52
CA CYS A 18 -58.98 55.56 -17.70
C CYS A 18 -58.08 56.11 -16.57
N GLY A 19 -58.40 57.29 -16.02
CA GLY A 19 -57.64 57.90 -14.91
C GLY A 19 -57.89 57.26 -13.54
N PHE A 20 -59.13 56.82 -13.24
CA PHE A 20 -59.40 56.01 -12.05
C PHE A 20 -58.93 54.54 -12.23
N GLY A 21 -58.94 54.01 -13.45
CA GLY A 21 -58.43 52.67 -13.76
C GLY A 21 -56.95 52.51 -13.41
N THR A 22 -56.10 53.50 -13.71
CA THR A 22 -54.66 53.43 -13.37
C THR A 22 -54.35 53.64 -11.88
N ILE A 23 -55.26 54.26 -11.12
CA ILE A 23 -55.07 54.50 -9.68
C ILE A 23 -55.73 53.40 -8.82
N VAL A 24 -56.76 52.70 -9.33
CA VAL A 24 -57.53 51.69 -8.60
C VAL A 24 -57.28 50.25 -9.07
N ALA A 25 -56.81 50.01 -10.31
CA ALA A 25 -56.51 48.65 -10.80
C ALA A 25 -55.51 47.86 -9.94
N PRO A 26 -54.45 48.45 -9.34
CA PRO A 26 -53.57 47.70 -8.44
C PRO A 26 -54.27 47.21 -7.15
N ARG A 27 -55.42 47.82 -6.77
CA ARG A 27 -56.16 47.48 -5.55
C ARG A 27 -57.21 46.38 -5.76
N LEU A 28 -57.63 46.12 -7.00
CA LEU A 28 -58.62 45.08 -7.34
C LEU A 28 -57.98 43.75 -7.76
N GLU A 29 -56.67 43.72 -7.90
CA GLU A 29 -55.96 42.49 -8.25
C GLU A 29 -55.80 41.60 -7.01
N PRO A 30 -56.14 40.29 -7.11
CA PRO A 30 -56.02 39.35 -6.00
C PRO A 30 -54.64 39.46 -5.35
N ALA A 31 -54.60 39.47 -4.02
CA ALA A 31 -53.37 39.56 -3.24
C ALA A 31 -52.27 38.61 -3.75
N GLN A 32 -52.66 37.38 -4.13
CA GLN A 32 -51.78 36.38 -4.73
C GLN A 32 -51.11 36.83 -6.04
N ARG A 33 -51.83 37.48 -6.96
CA ARG A 33 -51.26 37.95 -8.24
C ARG A 33 -50.29 39.12 -8.06
N ARG A 34 -50.44 39.88 -6.97
CA ARG A 34 -49.47 40.92 -6.61
C ARG A 34 -48.21 40.31 -6.03
N ALA A 35 -48.34 39.36 -5.10
CA ALA A 35 -47.20 38.61 -4.57
C ALA A 35 -46.42 37.88 -5.68
N ASP A 36 -47.11 37.18 -6.59
CA ASP A 36 -46.48 36.45 -7.70
C ASP A 36 -45.72 37.39 -8.67
N ARG A 37 -46.28 38.55 -9.05
CA ARG A 37 -45.58 39.50 -9.94
C ARG A 37 -44.36 40.15 -9.31
N GLU A 38 -44.39 40.38 -7.99
CA GLU A 38 -43.23 40.88 -7.27
C GLU A 38 -42.15 39.79 -7.19
N ALA A 39 -42.54 38.54 -6.88
CA ALA A 39 -41.66 37.39 -6.96
C ALA A 39 -41.02 37.20 -8.34
N ASP A 40 -41.77 37.34 -9.43
CA ASP A 40 -41.27 37.23 -10.81
C ASP A 40 -40.11 38.18 -11.12
N ARG A 41 -40.13 39.41 -10.57
CA ARG A 41 -39.02 40.37 -10.75
C ARG A 41 -37.72 39.87 -10.12
N HIS A 42 -37.83 39.28 -8.93
CA HIS A 42 -36.69 38.67 -8.24
C HIS A 42 -36.21 37.40 -8.95
N VAL A 43 -37.13 36.55 -9.41
CA VAL A 43 -36.82 35.34 -10.18
C VAL A 43 -36.06 35.67 -11.47
N GLU A 44 -36.46 36.70 -12.20
CA GLU A 44 -35.77 37.15 -13.42
C GLU A 44 -34.36 37.67 -13.12
N LYS A 45 -34.19 38.41 -12.00
CA LYS A 45 -32.86 38.84 -11.55
C LYS A 45 -31.96 37.63 -11.24
N ALA A 46 -32.48 36.64 -10.52
CA ALA A 46 -31.73 35.42 -10.21
C ALA A 46 -31.38 34.60 -11.46
N ARG A 47 -32.29 34.53 -12.44
CA ARG A 47 -32.03 33.87 -13.74
C ARG A 47 -30.86 34.50 -14.48
N ARG A 48 -30.73 35.84 -14.46
CA ARG A 48 -29.60 36.54 -15.09
C ARG A 48 -28.27 36.25 -14.39
N LEU A 49 -28.28 36.16 -13.06
CA LEU A 49 -27.11 35.73 -12.29
C LEU A 49 -26.72 34.29 -12.66
N LEU A 50 -27.68 33.38 -12.74
CA LEU A 50 -27.45 31.99 -13.14
C LEU A 50 -26.98 31.88 -14.60
N ALA A 51 -27.44 32.73 -15.51
CA ALA A 51 -26.94 32.76 -16.90
C ALA A 51 -25.45 33.16 -16.98
N SER A 52 -24.91 33.80 -15.94
CA SER A 52 -23.49 34.15 -15.84
C SER A 52 -22.63 33.04 -15.21
N TYR A 53 -23.25 31.96 -14.70
CA TYR A 53 -22.55 30.82 -14.13
C TYR A 53 -21.99 29.91 -15.22
N ASN A 54 -20.71 29.50 -15.10
CA ASN A 54 -20.05 28.61 -16.06
C ASN A 54 -19.73 27.23 -15.42
N PRO A 55 -20.50 26.16 -15.75
CA PRO A 55 -20.31 24.83 -15.18
C PRO A 55 -19.11 24.04 -15.73
N SER A 56 -18.57 24.40 -16.90
CA SER A 56 -17.56 23.64 -17.65
C SER A 56 -16.17 23.68 -17.01
N LEU A 57 -15.87 24.74 -16.27
CA LEU A 57 -14.56 24.99 -15.68
C LEU A 57 -14.21 24.02 -14.55
N HIS A 58 -15.20 23.56 -13.79
CA HIS A 58 -14.96 22.53 -12.78
C HIS A 58 -14.73 21.13 -13.37
N MET A 59 -15.27 20.83 -14.56
CA MET A 59 -14.97 19.56 -15.23
C MET A 59 -13.50 19.52 -15.65
N THR A 60 -12.99 20.65 -16.14
CA THR A 60 -11.58 20.81 -16.49
C THR A 60 -10.66 20.61 -15.29
N SER A 61 -11.03 21.14 -14.11
CA SER A 61 -10.22 20.90 -12.89
C SER A 61 -10.17 19.44 -12.44
N LEU A 62 -11.25 18.69 -12.63
CA LEU A 62 -11.25 17.25 -12.32
C LEU A 62 -10.35 16.48 -13.28
N LEU A 63 -10.41 16.82 -14.57
CA LEU A 63 -9.56 16.22 -15.60
C LEU A 63 -8.07 16.50 -15.30
N ILE A 64 -7.73 17.71 -14.89
CA ILE A 64 -6.37 18.09 -14.48
C ILE A 64 -5.90 17.30 -13.24
N ALA A 65 -6.77 17.13 -12.24
CA ALA A 65 -6.41 16.37 -11.03
C ALA A 65 -6.23 14.87 -11.32
N ASP A 66 -7.04 14.31 -12.21
CA ASP A 66 -6.92 12.91 -12.65
C ASP A 66 -5.62 12.68 -13.44
N LEU A 67 -5.25 13.64 -14.29
CA LEU A 67 -3.97 13.65 -15.01
C LEU A 67 -2.78 13.80 -14.04
N ALA A 68 -2.88 14.62 -12.99
CA ALA A 68 -1.84 14.76 -11.96
C ALA A 68 -1.59 13.44 -11.20
N GLY A 69 -2.64 12.66 -10.96
CA GLY A 69 -2.55 11.34 -10.33
C GLY A 69 -1.89 10.27 -11.20
N SER A 70 -1.79 10.50 -12.51
CA SER A 70 -1.25 9.57 -13.51
C SER A 70 0.26 9.71 -13.76
N ASN A 71 1.01 10.30 -12.82
CA ASN A 71 2.45 10.63 -12.97
C ASN A 71 2.78 11.59 -14.13
N VAL A 72 1.78 12.31 -14.67
CA VAL A 72 2.04 13.45 -15.54
C VAL A 72 2.49 14.60 -14.65
N ASP A 73 3.76 14.98 -14.73
CA ASP A 73 4.32 16.10 -13.97
C ASP A 73 3.72 17.42 -14.47
N LEU A 74 2.60 17.81 -13.86
CA LEU A 74 1.94 19.09 -14.11
C LEU A 74 2.57 20.24 -13.32
N THR A 75 3.58 19.97 -12.47
CA THR A 75 4.40 21.03 -11.87
C THR A 75 5.44 21.50 -12.88
N LEU A 76 4.94 22.13 -13.95
CA LEU A 76 5.70 22.72 -15.07
C LEU A 76 6.56 23.92 -14.64
N LYS A 77 7.40 23.77 -13.61
CA LYS A 77 8.46 24.73 -13.27
C LYS A 77 9.65 24.60 -14.23
N ASN A 78 9.86 23.44 -14.86
CA ASN A 78 11.01 23.17 -15.74
C ASN A 78 10.67 22.36 -17.02
N ALA A 79 9.52 22.57 -17.65
CA ALA A 79 9.14 21.88 -18.90
C ALA A 79 9.78 22.50 -20.17
N GLY A 80 11.03 22.96 -20.07
CA GLY A 80 11.82 23.29 -21.25
C GLY A 80 12.38 22.04 -21.94
N GLU A 81 12.37 20.87 -21.30
CA GLU A 81 13.26 19.77 -21.72
C GLU A 81 12.67 18.36 -21.83
N ARG A 82 11.41 18.05 -21.50
CA ARG A 82 11.02 16.61 -21.46
C ARG A 82 9.66 16.13 -21.99
N ILE A 83 8.77 16.98 -22.50
CA ILE A 83 7.59 16.48 -23.23
C ILE A 83 7.55 17.18 -24.58
N GLY A 84 7.97 16.46 -25.63
CA GLY A 84 7.87 16.93 -27.00
C GLY A 84 6.40 17.15 -27.35
N GLY A 85 6.07 18.35 -27.83
CA GLY A 85 4.70 18.85 -28.02
C GLY A 85 3.80 18.07 -28.99
N GLU A 86 4.26 17.02 -29.65
CA GLU A 86 3.43 16.22 -30.57
C GLU A 86 2.71 15.06 -29.87
N GLU A 87 3.33 14.41 -28.88
CA GLU A 87 2.78 13.20 -28.25
C GLU A 87 1.66 13.53 -27.25
N PHE A 88 1.81 14.63 -26.49
CA PHE A 88 0.76 15.14 -25.61
C PHE A 88 -0.45 15.68 -26.40
N GLN A 89 -0.19 16.33 -27.53
CA GLN A 89 -1.22 16.90 -28.39
C GLN A 89 -1.99 15.82 -29.17
N ALA A 90 -1.36 14.69 -29.49
CA ALA A 90 -2.02 13.53 -30.09
C ALA A 90 -2.92 12.75 -29.11
N ILE A 91 -2.54 12.67 -27.83
CA ILE A 91 -3.29 11.89 -26.83
C ILE A 91 -4.43 12.71 -26.20
N TYR A 92 -4.19 13.99 -25.91
CA TYR A 92 -5.12 14.81 -25.12
C TYR A 92 -5.65 16.03 -25.88
N GLY A 93 -5.24 16.22 -27.15
CA GLY A 93 -5.60 17.40 -27.94
C GLY A 93 -7.10 17.52 -28.21
N GLU A 94 -7.77 16.43 -28.58
CA GLU A 94 -9.23 16.43 -28.83
C GLU A 94 -10.04 16.66 -27.55
N GLU A 95 -9.65 16.05 -26.43
CA GLU A 95 -10.33 16.20 -25.14
C GLU A 95 -10.17 17.61 -24.58
N LEU A 96 -8.97 18.19 -24.75
CA LEU A 96 -8.69 19.55 -24.31
C LEU A 96 -9.29 20.61 -25.26
N GLU A 97 -9.29 20.40 -26.58
CA GLU A 97 -10.00 21.26 -27.54
C GLU A 97 -11.52 21.21 -27.31
N ALA A 98 -12.09 20.04 -27.02
CA ALA A 98 -13.50 19.93 -26.65
C ALA A 98 -13.80 20.67 -25.34
N ALA A 99 -12.92 20.57 -24.34
CA ALA A 99 -13.04 21.28 -23.07
C ALA A 99 -12.87 22.82 -23.23
N LEU A 100 -11.90 23.26 -24.04
CA LEU A 100 -11.60 24.68 -24.30
C LEU A 100 -12.59 25.33 -25.29
N GLY A 101 -13.16 24.58 -26.23
CA GLY A 101 -14.26 25.05 -27.09
C GLY A 101 -15.52 25.45 -26.29
N HIS A 102 -15.64 24.97 -25.05
CA HIS A 102 -16.69 25.37 -24.10
C HIS A 102 -16.30 26.58 -23.22
N PHE A 103 -15.04 27.06 -23.24
CA PHE A 103 -14.59 28.20 -22.43
C PHE A 103 -15.11 29.54 -22.93
N ASP A 104 -15.39 29.66 -24.23
CA ASP A 104 -15.67 30.95 -24.86
C ASP A 104 -16.53 30.81 -26.13
N PRO A 105 -17.85 30.59 -25.98
CA PRO A 105 -18.77 30.54 -27.11
C PRO A 105 -18.87 31.88 -27.87
N GLU A 106 -18.37 32.98 -27.30
CA GLU A 106 -18.40 34.34 -27.89
C GLU A 106 -17.06 34.82 -28.49
N GLY A 107 -15.96 34.05 -28.38
CA GLY A 107 -14.65 34.39 -28.93
C GLY A 107 -13.89 35.55 -28.25
N LYS A 108 -14.24 35.92 -27.00
CA LYS A 108 -13.62 37.01 -26.23
C LYS A 108 -12.33 36.64 -25.49
N TYR A 109 -12.09 35.36 -25.24
CA TYR A 109 -10.91 34.82 -24.59
C TYR A 109 -10.10 34.02 -25.60
N GLN A 110 -9.15 34.68 -26.27
CA GLN A 110 -8.12 33.99 -27.04
C GLN A 110 -6.93 33.70 -26.12
N PRO A 111 -6.77 32.47 -25.60
CA PRO A 111 -5.56 32.13 -24.88
C PRO A 111 -4.36 32.28 -25.84
N ARG A 112 -3.39 33.11 -25.45
CA ARG A 112 -2.15 33.31 -26.21
C ARG A 112 -1.09 32.33 -25.72
N GLY A 113 -0.79 31.31 -26.51
CA GLY A 113 0.28 30.35 -26.25
C GLY A 113 -0.12 28.90 -26.53
N GLY A 114 0.85 27.99 -26.56
CA GLY A 114 0.62 26.55 -26.72
C GLY A 114 -0.19 25.95 -25.56
N THR A 115 -0.80 24.80 -25.80
CA THR A 115 -1.69 24.03 -24.90
C THR A 115 -1.27 24.04 -23.41
N GLU A 116 0.03 23.94 -23.14
CA GLU A 116 0.60 23.98 -21.78
C GLU A 116 0.45 25.33 -21.07
N SER A 117 0.55 26.47 -21.77
CA SER A 117 0.33 27.79 -21.15
C SER A 117 -1.14 28.00 -20.80
N GLN A 118 -2.04 27.40 -21.58
CA GLN A 118 -3.49 27.48 -21.38
C GLN A 118 -3.92 26.61 -20.19
N ILE A 119 -3.32 25.43 -20.02
CA ILE A 119 -3.48 24.61 -18.81
C ILE A 119 -2.95 25.38 -17.57
N ARG A 120 -1.79 26.04 -17.69
CA ARG A 120 -1.19 26.81 -16.59
C ARG A 120 -2.01 28.03 -16.18
N GLU A 121 -2.51 28.80 -17.14
CA GLU A 121 -3.43 29.92 -16.88
C GLU A 121 -4.77 29.41 -16.34
N GLY A 122 -5.29 28.29 -16.86
CA GLY A 122 -6.51 27.65 -16.37
C GLY A 122 -6.41 27.19 -14.91
N VAL A 123 -5.27 26.61 -14.50
CA VAL A 123 -4.99 26.23 -13.10
C VAL A 123 -4.84 27.46 -12.21
N ALA A 124 -4.14 28.50 -12.66
CA ALA A 124 -3.97 29.74 -11.88
C ALA A 124 -5.27 30.55 -11.73
N LEU A 125 -6.18 30.49 -12.72
CA LEU A 125 -7.51 31.10 -12.68
C LEU A 125 -8.54 30.24 -11.95
N GLN A 126 -8.25 28.95 -11.71
CA GLN A 126 -9.17 27.97 -11.15
C GLN A 126 -9.77 28.44 -9.82
N GLU A 127 -8.96 28.71 -8.81
CA GLU A 127 -9.46 29.11 -7.48
C GLU A 127 -10.32 30.38 -7.54
N ARG A 128 -9.92 31.34 -8.39
CA ARG A 128 -10.66 32.58 -8.59
C ARG A 128 -12.02 32.34 -9.24
N VAL A 129 -12.08 31.57 -10.31
CA VAL A 129 -13.35 31.31 -11.01
C VAL A 129 -14.26 30.38 -10.20
N LEU A 130 -13.69 29.45 -9.42
CA LEU A 130 -14.45 28.66 -8.44
C LEU A 130 -15.12 29.55 -7.40
N ALA A 131 -14.38 30.54 -6.87
CA ALA A 131 -14.90 31.51 -5.92
C ALA A 131 -15.97 32.42 -6.55
N ASP A 132 -15.75 32.90 -7.77
CA ASP A 132 -16.71 33.73 -8.51
C ASP A 132 -18.01 32.95 -8.80
N ASN A 133 -17.91 31.69 -9.24
CA ASN A 133 -19.08 30.82 -9.44
C ASN A 133 -19.84 30.54 -8.13
N SER A 134 -19.14 30.25 -7.03
CA SER A 134 -19.78 30.07 -5.72
C SER A 134 -20.53 31.33 -5.28
N LYS A 135 -19.92 32.51 -5.51
CA LYS A 135 -20.53 33.80 -5.22
C LYS A 135 -21.79 34.03 -6.06
N LEU A 136 -21.73 33.81 -7.37
CA LEU A 136 -22.88 33.95 -8.27
C LEU A 136 -24.05 33.04 -7.87
N LEU A 137 -23.77 31.78 -7.56
CA LEU A 137 -24.80 30.83 -7.12
C LEU A 137 -25.42 31.24 -5.78
N LYS A 138 -24.61 31.74 -4.85
CA LYS A 138 -25.10 32.25 -3.56
C LYS A 138 -25.99 33.49 -3.74
N GLU A 139 -25.55 34.48 -4.52
CA GLU A 139 -26.34 35.68 -4.79
C GLU A 139 -27.65 35.36 -5.53
N ALA A 140 -27.63 34.40 -6.44
CA ALA A 140 -28.82 33.91 -7.12
C ALA A 140 -29.79 33.23 -6.13
N LEU A 141 -29.28 32.39 -5.22
CA LEU A 141 -30.09 31.74 -4.19
C LEU A 141 -30.74 32.76 -3.25
N ASP A 142 -29.96 33.69 -2.70
CA ASP A 142 -30.45 34.76 -1.81
C ASP A 142 -31.55 35.59 -2.50
N THR A 143 -31.37 35.86 -3.80
CA THR A 143 -32.36 36.59 -4.61
C THR A 143 -33.66 35.78 -4.80
N VAL A 144 -33.58 34.47 -5.06
CA VAL A 144 -34.77 33.61 -5.17
C VAL A 144 -35.46 33.41 -3.82
N GLU A 145 -34.72 33.28 -2.73
CA GLU A 145 -35.31 33.18 -1.39
C GLU A 145 -36.04 34.46 -1.01
N SER A 146 -35.50 35.62 -1.38
CA SER A 146 -36.21 36.91 -1.26
C SER A 146 -37.50 36.92 -2.09
N ALA A 147 -37.49 36.32 -3.30
CA ALA A 147 -38.69 36.19 -4.13
C ALA A 147 -39.79 35.35 -3.45
N LEU A 148 -39.39 34.24 -2.83
CA LEU A 148 -40.31 33.29 -2.18
C LEU A 148 -40.82 33.81 -0.83
N ALA A 149 -40.12 34.77 -0.22
CA ALA A 149 -40.51 35.43 1.02
C ALA A 149 -41.44 36.65 0.80
N VAL A 150 -41.79 37.00 -0.45
CA VAL A 150 -42.70 38.10 -0.74
C VAL A 150 -44.09 37.82 -0.15
N GLU A 151 -44.58 38.77 0.65
CA GLU A 151 -45.92 38.76 1.23
C GLU A 151 -46.67 40.04 0.86
N VAL A 152 -47.83 39.90 0.22
CA VAL A 152 -48.69 41.03 -0.16
C VAL A 152 -50.11 40.77 0.31
N GLY A 153 -50.59 41.55 1.28
CA GLY A 153 -51.97 41.50 1.74
C GLY A 153 -52.41 40.13 2.29
N GLY A 154 -51.50 39.41 2.97
CA GLY A 154 -51.75 38.08 3.54
C GLY A 154 -51.55 36.91 2.56
N ALA A 155 -51.27 37.18 1.29
CA ALA A 155 -50.84 36.18 0.32
C ALA A 155 -49.31 36.07 0.29
N THR A 156 -48.80 34.85 0.13
CA THR A 156 -47.36 34.54 0.11
C THR A 156 -46.93 33.96 -1.24
N ALA A 157 -45.72 34.30 -1.67
CA ALA A 157 -45.07 33.70 -2.82
C ALA A 157 -44.35 32.36 -2.51
N ALA A 158 -44.53 31.79 -1.32
CA ALA A 158 -43.84 30.56 -0.91
C ALA A 158 -44.05 29.37 -1.87
N GLN A 159 -45.22 29.28 -2.52
CA GLN A 159 -45.55 28.25 -3.52
C GLN A 159 -45.36 28.72 -4.98
N HIS A 160 -44.60 29.79 -5.21
CA HIS A 160 -44.34 30.29 -6.55
C HIS A 160 -43.56 29.25 -7.36
N VAL A 161 -44.19 28.70 -8.41
CA VAL A 161 -43.68 27.53 -9.16
C VAL A 161 -42.30 27.83 -9.78
N THR A 162 -42.20 28.92 -10.55
CA THR A 162 -40.94 29.30 -11.22
C THR A 162 -39.84 29.63 -10.22
N GLY A 163 -40.21 30.20 -9.07
CA GLY A 163 -39.26 30.54 -8.01
C GLY A 163 -38.69 29.28 -7.35
N ASN A 164 -39.55 28.33 -6.97
CA ASN A 164 -39.12 27.07 -6.37
C ASN A 164 -38.35 26.18 -7.36
N ARG A 165 -38.74 26.15 -8.65
CA ARG A 165 -37.97 25.45 -9.69
C ARG A 165 -36.57 26.05 -9.83
N LEU A 166 -36.45 27.39 -9.93
CA LEU A 166 -35.15 28.06 -10.02
C LEU A 166 -34.31 27.86 -8.76
N LYS A 167 -34.93 27.85 -7.57
CA LYS A 167 -34.27 27.48 -6.31
C LYS A 167 -33.68 26.07 -6.39
N GLY A 168 -34.45 25.10 -6.89
CA GLY A 168 -33.99 23.73 -7.13
C GLY A 168 -32.77 23.70 -8.03
N VAL A 169 -32.84 24.35 -9.20
CA VAL A 169 -31.71 24.42 -10.16
C VAL A 169 -30.45 25.02 -9.53
N ILE A 170 -30.56 26.14 -8.80
CA ILE A 170 -29.40 26.79 -8.16
C ILE A 170 -28.77 25.85 -7.11
N LEU A 171 -29.59 25.24 -6.25
CA LEU A 171 -29.13 24.29 -5.24
C LEU A 171 -28.48 23.05 -5.86
N TYR A 172 -29.04 22.54 -6.96
CA TYR A 172 -28.47 21.44 -7.73
C TYR A 172 -27.07 21.78 -8.25
N HIS A 173 -26.87 22.99 -8.78
CA HIS A 173 -25.55 23.44 -9.23
C HIS A 173 -24.55 23.64 -8.09
N GLN A 174 -24.99 24.17 -6.94
CA GLN A 174 -24.15 24.23 -5.74
C GLN A 174 -23.76 22.83 -5.26
N ALA A 175 -24.70 21.88 -5.24
CA ALA A 175 -24.45 20.49 -4.89
C ALA A 175 -23.41 19.86 -5.82
N ARG A 176 -23.52 20.07 -7.13
CA ARG A 176 -22.52 19.62 -8.11
C ARG A 176 -21.15 20.27 -7.89
N GLN A 177 -21.09 21.56 -7.53
CA GLN A 177 -19.81 22.20 -7.20
C GLN A 177 -19.13 21.52 -6.00
N GLU A 178 -19.87 21.27 -4.91
CA GLU A 178 -19.31 20.59 -3.74
C GLU A 178 -18.97 19.11 -4.00
N ALA A 179 -19.77 18.41 -4.81
CA ALA A 179 -19.47 17.03 -5.24
C ALA A 179 -18.14 16.96 -6.02
N ARG A 180 -17.85 17.98 -6.84
CA ARG A 180 -16.58 18.05 -7.57
C ARG A 180 -15.41 18.40 -6.65
N ARG A 181 -15.60 19.25 -5.63
CA ARG A 181 -14.57 19.48 -4.59
C ARG A 181 -14.26 18.21 -3.82
N ALA A 182 -15.28 17.43 -3.46
CA ALA A 182 -15.10 16.11 -2.88
C ALA A 182 -14.28 15.19 -3.80
N ALA A 183 -14.64 15.12 -5.09
CA ALA A 183 -13.91 14.30 -6.06
C ALA A 183 -12.43 14.73 -6.22
N LEU A 184 -12.13 16.03 -6.16
CA LEU A 184 -10.74 16.52 -6.15
C LEU A 184 -9.98 16.05 -4.89
N ALA A 185 -10.60 16.16 -3.72
CA ALA A 185 -10.00 15.65 -2.47
C ALA A 185 -9.80 14.12 -2.52
N ARG A 186 -10.72 13.38 -3.16
CA ARG A 186 -10.62 11.94 -3.41
C ARG A 186 -9.48 11.59 -4.38
N ALA A 187 -9.28 12.37 -5.44
CA ALA A 187 -8.15 12.17 -6.35
C ALA A 187 -6.81 12.34 -5.63
N ALA A 188 -6.71 13.33 -4.73
CA ALA A 188 -5.51 13.57 -3.92
C ALA A 188 -5.18 12.42 -2.94
N ILE A 189 -6.12 11.52 -2.65
CA ILE A 189 -5.90 10.33 -1.81
C ILE A 189 -5.03 9.27 -2.51
N ASN A 190 -4.93 9.29 -3.85
CA ASN A 190 -4.14 8.30 -4.58
C ASN A 190 -2.64 8.34 -4.20
N GLU A 191 -2.09 9.53 -3.94
CA GLU A 191 -0.69 9.70 -3.52
C GLU A 191 -0.39 8.97 -2.19
N PRO A 192 -1.08 9.26 -1.05
CA PRO A 192 -0.81 8.54 0.19
C PRO A 192 -1.15 7.05 0.12
N LEU A 193 -2.12 6.62 -0.69
CA LEU A 193 -2.37 5.19 -0.90
C LEU A 193 -1.20 4.49 -1.59
N SER A 194 -0.67 5.07 -2.66
CA SER A 194 0.53 4.56 -3.36
C SER A 194 1.74 4.53 -2.43
N ALA A 195 1.92 5.58 -1.62
CA ALA A 195 2.98 5.64 -0.61
C ALA A 195 2.85 4.50 0.42
N LEU A 196 1.66 4.25 0.96
CA LEU A 196 1.42 3.15 1.90
C LEU A 196 1.76 1.77 1.29
N SER A 197 1.33 1.51 0.06
CA SER A 197 1.67 0.26 -0.65
C SER A 197 3.18 0.11 -0.84
N SER A 198 3.85 1.14 -1.35
CA SER A 198 5.31 1.15 -1.57
C SER A 198 6.10 0.97 -0.27
N LEU A 199 5.70 1.67 0.79
CA LEU A 199 6.34 1.55 2.11
C LEU A 199 6.16 0.15 2.70
N ALA A 200 4.98 -0.45 2.55
CA ALA A 200 4.72 -1.81 3.01
C ALA A 200 5.61 -2.84 2.27
N GLU A 201 5.80 -2.70 0.96
CA GLU A 201 6.73 -3.52 0.19
C GLU A 201 8.18 -3.35 0.64
N ARG A 202 8.63 -2.11 0.86
CA ARG A 202 9.97 -1.81 1.38
C ARG A 202 10.20 -2.42 2.76
N VAL A 203 9.19 -2.38 3.65
CA VAL A 203 9.28 -3.07 4.95
C VAL A 203 9.45 -4.57 4.75
N ARG A 204 8.63 -5.21 3.90
CA ARG A 204 8.76 -6.65 3.62
C ARG A 204 10.14 -7.02 3.08
N ALA A 205 10.75 -6.16 2.27
CA ALA A 205 12.10 -6.38 1.74
C ALA A 205 13.21 -6.27 2.80
N VAL A 206 13.04 -5.38 3.79
CA VAL A 206 14.05 -5.14 4.85
C VAL A 206 13.86 -6.09 6.04
N GLN A 207 12.63 -6.56 6.30
CA GLN A 207 12.28 -7.37 7.47
C GLN A 207 13.15 -8.62 7.69
N PRO A 208 13.59 -9.39 6.68
CA PRO A 208 14.46 -10.54 6.89
C PRO A 208 15.83 -10.18 7.46
N ALA A 209 16.34 -8.97 7.17
CA ALA A 209 17.64 -8.53 7.64
C ALA A 209 17.64 -8.21 9.15
N THR A 210 16.47 -8.00 9.78
CA THR A 210 16.39 -7.75 11.23
C THR A 210 16.55 -9.01 12.09
N SER A 211 16.81 -10.16 11.50
CA SER A 211 17.03 -11.42 12.21
C SER A 211 18.19 -12.22 11.63
N VAL A 212 19.08 -11.59 10.84
CA VAL A 212 20.18 -12.28 10.16
C VAL A 212 21.16 -12.96 11.12
N VAL A 213 21.40 -12.38 12.31
CA VAL A 213 22.28 -13.02 13.32
C VAL A 213 21.65 -14.30 13.87
N SER A 214 20.36 -14.25 14.23
CA SER A 214 19.65 -15.41 14.78
C SER A 214 19.39 -16.51 13.73
N THR A 215 19.01 -16.13 12.50
CA THR A 215 18.70 -17.08 11.42
C THR A 215 19.94 -17.76 10.84
N SER A 216 21.10 -17.11 10.87
CA SER A 216 22.37 -17.68 10.38
C SER A 216 23.02 -18.70 11.32
N ARG A 217 22.57 -18.77 12.58
CA ARG A 217 23.13 -19.65 13.63
C ARG A 217 24.63 -19.43 13.89
N ILE A 218 25.13 -18.22 13.68
CA ILE A 218 26.55 -17.91 13.86
C ILE A 218 27.05 -18.14 15.29
N ASP A 219 26.17 -17.95 16.28
CA ASP A 219 26.47 -18.22 17.68
C ASP A 219 26.70 -19.70 17.96
N GLU A 220 25.94 -20.60 17.32
CA GLU A 220 26.14 -22.04 17.41
C GLU A 220 27.47 -22.44 16.77
N GLN A 221 27.82 -21.84 15.62
CA GLN A 221 29.08 -22.10 14.93
C GLN A 221 30.29 -21.63 15.75
N LEU A 222 30.21 -20.44 16.36
CA LEU A 222 31.25 -19.93 17.26
C LEU A 222 31.44 -20.85 18.47
N ALA A 223 30.34 -21.30 19.09
CA ALA A 223 30.39 -22.24 20.22
C ALA A 223 31.03 -23.58 19.81
N ALA A 224 30.70 -24.10 18.62
CA ALA A 224 31.27 -25.33 18.11
C ALA A 224 32.80 -25.21 17.86
N VAL A 225 33.25 -24.13 17.21
CA VAL A 225 34.68 -23.89 16.98
C VAL A 225 35.44 -23.69 18.30
N GLN A 226 34.83 -23.00 19.27
CA GLN A 226 35.43 -22.84 20.59
C GLN A 226 35.60 -24.19 21.32
N GLY A 227 34.65 -25.11 21.18
CA GLY A 227 34.78 -26.48 21.69
C GLY A 227 35.91 -27.26 21.00
N GLN A 228 36.08 -27.09 19.69
CA GLN A 228 37.17 -27.72 18.93
C GLN A 228 38.55 -27.20 19.35
N ILE A 229 38.68 -25.89 19.59
CA ILE A 229 39.93 -25.29 20.12
C ILE A 229 40.27 -25.91 21.47
N ALA A 230 39.31 -25.99 22.40
CA ALA A 230 39.55 -26.57 23.72
C ALA A 230 39.98 -28.05 23.64
N ALA A 231 39.40 -28.82 22.73
CA ALA A 231 39.79 -30.21 22.50
C ALA A 231 41.23 -30.34 21.94
N ALA A 232 41.60 -29.47 21.00
CA ALA A 232 42.96 -29.45 20.43
C ALA A 232 44.00 -28.99 21.47
N GLU A 233 43.69 -28.02 22.33
CA GLU A 233 44.55 -27.62 23.46
C GLU A 233 44.76 -28.76 24.45
N ALA A 234 43.71 -29.54 24.75
CA ALA A 234 43.81 -30.71 25.62
C ALA A 234 44.72 -31.79 25.02
N GLU A 235 44.60 -32.08 23.72
CA GLU A 235 45.49 -33.05 23.05
C GLU A 235 46.93 -32.54 23.01
N ARG A 236 47.14 -31.24 22.78
CA ARG A 236 48.48 -30.63 22.85
C ARG A 236 49.12 -30.82 24.22
N ALA A 237 48.36 -30.60 25.30
CA ALA A 237 48.85 -30.79 26.66
C ALA A 237 49.21 -32.26 26.95
N LYS A 238 48.41 -33.20 26.44
CA LYS A 238 48.68 -34.64 26.53
C LYS A 238 49.96 -35.03 25.78
N LEU A 239 50.14 -34.55 24.54
CA LEU A 239 51.36 -34.78 23.76
C LEU A 239 52.60 -34.18 24.43
N ALA A 240 52.47 -33.01 25.07
CA ALA A 240 53.55 -32.40 25.85
C ALA A 240 53.96 -33.27 27.06
N ALA A 241 52.98 -33.82 27.78
CA ALA A 241 53.22 -34.76 28.88
C ALA A 241 53.87 -36.08 28.39
N GLU A 242 53.42 -36.61 27.26
CA GLU A 242 54.00 -37.80 26.62
C GLU A 242 55.45 -37.56 26.19
N SER A 243 55.73 -36.42 25.55
CA SER A 243 57.09 -36.00 25.19
C SER A 243 58.01 -35.90 26.42
N ALA A 244 57.54 -35.28 27.51
CA ALA A 244 58.31 -35.19 28.75
C ALA A 244 58.62 -36.58 29.34
N SER A 245 57.65 -37.49 29.33
CA SER A 245 57.84 -38.88 29.77
C SER A 245 58.85 -39.63 28.91
N ILE A 246 58.75 -39.52 27.58
CA ILE A 246 59.69 -40.14 26.63
C ILE A 246 61.12 -39.62 26.85
N ASN A 247 61.29 -38.31 27.02
CA ASN A 247 62.59 -37.70 27.27
C ASN A 247 63.23 -38.19 28.58
N ALA A 248 62.43 -38.35 29.64
CA ALA A 248 62.93 -38.92 30.90
C ALA A 248 63.40 -40.37 30.72
N SER A 249 62.69 -41.19 29.93
CA SER A 249 63.10 -42.55 29.59
C SER A 249 64.38 -42.57 28.74
N ILE A 250 64.52 -41.67 27.77
CA ILE A 250 65.74 -41.51 26.96
C ILE A 250 66.92 -41.19 27.88
N ALA A 251 66.80 -40.16 28.74
CA ALA A 251 67.88 -39.76 29.65
C ALA A 251 68.32 -40.91 30.58
N ARG A 252 67.37 -41.67 31.12
CA ARG A 252 67.66 -42.86 31.94
C ARG A 252 68.41 -43.93 31.15
N LEU A 253 67.98 -44.24 29.92
CA LEU A 253 68.61 -45.26 29.08
C LEU A 253 69.99 -44.81 28.58
N GLU A 254 70.19 -43.51 28.35
CA GLU A 254 71.50 -42.95 28.00
C GLU A 254 72.50 -43.06 29.16
N ASP A 255 72.07 -42.78 30.39
CA ASP A 255 72.89 -43.01 31.59
C ASP A 255 73.23 -44.49 31.78
N GLN A 256 72.25 -45.39 31.62
CA GLN A 256 72.48 -46.84 31.67
C GLN A 256 73.45 -47.31 30.59
N LEU A 257 73.31 -46.80 29.36
CA LEU A 257 74.20 -47.12 28.24
C LEU A 257 75.63 -46.61 28.51
N ALA A 258 75.77 -45.41 29.06
CA ALA A 258 77.07 -44.84 29.43
C ALA A 258 77.75 -45.65 30.54
N GLN A 259 77.02 -46.02 31.60
CA GLN A 259 77.52 -46.88 32.68
C GLN A 259 77.92 -48.26 32.17
N ALA A 260 77.10 -48.88 31.31
CA ALA A 260 77.38 -50.17 30.71
C ALA A 260 78.63 -50.14 29.82
N ARG A 261 78.80 -49.08 29.01
CA ARG A 261 80.00 -48.89 28.18
C ARG A 261 81.25 -48.70 29.05
N ALA A 262 81.18 -47.85 30.07
CA ALA A 262 82.29 -47.63 31.00
C ALA A 262 82.70 -48.93 31.74
N ALA A 263 81.72 -49.75 32.15
CA ALA A 263 81.99 -51.05 32.76
C ALA A 263 82.64 -52.04 31.78
N ALA A 264 82.20 -52.06 30.52
CA ALA A 264 82.81 -52.88 29.48
C ALA A 264 84.25 -52.45 29.19
N ASP A 265 84.50 -51.14 29.06
CA ASP A 265 85.84 -50.59 28.81
C ASP A 265 86.80 -50.89 29.99
N SER A 266 86.33 -50.73 31.23
CA SER A 266 87.10 -51.06 32.43
C SER A 266 87.43 -52.55 32.52
N ALA A 267 86.44 -53.43 32.28
CA ALA A 267 86.66 -54.87 32.28
C ALA A 267 87.63 -55.31 31.18
N ARG A 268 87.55 -54.69 30.00
CA ARG A 268 88.48 -54.93 28.89
C ARG A 268 89.89 -54.48 29.22
N ALA A 269 90.06 -53.27 29.75
CA ALA A 269 91.36 -52.77 30.19
C ALA A 269 92.00 -53.68 31.25
N ALA A 270 91.20 -54.23 32.18
CA ALA A 270 91.69 -55.19 33.16
C ALA A 270 92.10 -56.55 32.55
N MET A 271 91.36 -57.04 31.55
CA MET A 271 91.76 -58.24 30.79
C MET A 271 93.06 -58.00 29.99
N ASP A 272 93.18 -56.85 29.34
CA ASP A 272 94.37 -56.47 28.55
C ASP A 272 95.60 -56.30 29.48
N ASP A 273 95.43 -55.70 30.65
CA ASP A 273 96.47 -55.58 31.68
C ASP A 273 96.91 -56.95 32.22
N LEU A 274 95.97 -57.85 32.53
CA LEU A 274 96.26 -59.23 32.92
C LEU A 274 97.07 -59.99 31.86
N LEU A 275 96.73 -59.81 30.58
CA LEU A 275 97.47 -60.38 29.46
C LEU A 275 98.89 -59.79 29.34
N SER A 276 99.03 -58.49 29.61
CA SER A 276 100.31 -57.77 29.47
C SER A 276 101.32 -58.04 30.60
N ARG A 277 100.84 -58.32 31.83
CA ARG A 277 101.71 -58.54 33.00
C ARG A 277 102.49 -59.85 32.96
N GLY A 278 102.15 -60.78 32.06
CA GLY A 278 102.86 -62.04 31.85
C GLY A 278 103.01 -62.86 33.14
N GLN A 279 101.98 -63.61 33.53
CA GLN A 279 102.09 -64.49 34.69
C GLN A 279 103.05 -65.66 34.46
N ASP A 280 103.68 -66.12 35.54
CA ASP A 280 104.54 -67.30 35.55
C ASP A 280 103.67 -68.58 35.46
N PHE A 281 103.58 -69.15 34.25
CA PHE A 281 102.84 -70.38 33.96
C PHE A 281 103.64 -71.66 34.31
N SER A 282 104.79 -71.55 34.98
CA SER A 282 105.62 -72.72 35.32
C SER A 282 105.00 -73.65 36.38
N GLY A 283 103.90 -73.26 37.03
CA GLY A 283 103.11 -74.08 37.96
C GLY A 283 101.60 -74.07 37.69
N ALA A 284 100.90 -75.18 38.01
CA ALA A 284 99.46 -75.34 37.77
C ALA A 284 98.57 -74.31 38.49
N GLU A 285 99.04 -73.75 39.61
CA GLU A 285 98.31 -72.73 40.37
C GLU A 285 98.28 -71.35 39.67
N GLY A 286 99.30 -70.98 38.90
CA GLY A 286 99.36 -69.71 38.17
C GLY A 286 98.36 -69.64 37.01
N PHE A 287 98.20 -70.74 36.28
CA PHE A 287 97.23 -70.81 35.17
C PHE A 287 95.78 -70.74 35.66
N GLU A 288 95.42 -71.49 36.71
CA GLU A 288 94.05 -71.46 37.27
C GLU A 288 93.71 -70.10 37.91
N ALA A 289 94.69 -69.42 38.53
CA ALA A 289 94.50 -68.06 39.05
C ALA A 289 94.26 -67.04 37.92
N PHE A 290 95.07 -67.07 36.85
CA PHE A 290 94.87 -66.24 35.66
C PHE A 290 93.50 -66.51 35.02
N LYS A 291 93.15 -67.79 34.81
CA LYS A 291 91.88 -68.19 34.20
C LYS A 291 90.69 -67.71 35.00
N ALA A 292 90.68 -67.92 36.31
CA ALA A 292 89.59 -67.47 37.17
C ALA A 292 89.42 -65.94 37.14
N GLU A 293 90.52 -65.19 37.11
CA GLU A 293 90.47 -63.74 37.08
C GLU A 293 90.07 -63.18 35.69
N TYR A 294 90.58 -63.78 34.62
CA TYR A 294 90.17 -63.49 33.25
C TYR A 294 88.70 -63.82 33.02
N GLU A 295 88.21 -64.98 33.46
CA GLU A 295 86.79 -65.37 33.38
C GLU A 295 85.90 -64.40 34.18
N ARG A 296 86.36 -63.93 35.34
CA ARG A 296 85.65 -62.90 36.12
C ARG A 296 85.52 -61.60 35.32
N HIS A 297 86.60 -61.09 34.74
CA HIS A 297 86.55 -59.86 33.94
C HIS A 297 85.80 -60.03 32.62
N SER A 298 85.93 -61.18 31.95
CA SER A 298 85.17 -61.54 30.75
C SER A 298 83.68 -61.63 31.03
N GLY A 299 83.28 -62.18 32.18
CA GLY A 299 81.89 -62.20 32.64
C GLY A 299 81.32 -60.80 32.85
N VAL A 300 82.09 -59.89 33.47
CA VAL A 300 81.70 -58.48 33.61
C VAL A 300 81.60 -57.80 32.25
N TYR A 301 82.54 -58.04 31.34
CA TYR A 301 82.53 -57.49 29.98
C TYR A 301 81.30 -57.93 29.19
N GLN A 302 80.98 -59.23 29.19
CA GLN A 302 79.80 -59.76 28.50
C GLN A 302 78.50 -59.25 29.11
N ALA A 303 78.40 -59.17 30.45
CA ALA A 303 77.25 -58.60 31.13
C ALA A 303 77.06 -57.11 30.79
N ALA A 304 78.15 -56.35 30.73
CA ALA A 304 78.15 -54.95 30.35
C ALA A 304 77.75 -54.72 28.88
N LEU A 305 78.25 -55.54 27.94
CA LEU A 305 77.81 -55.51 26.55
C LEU A 305 76.32 -55.85 26.40
N LYS A 306 75.83 -56.87 27.13
CA LYS A 306 74.41 -57.22 27.15
C LYS A 306 73.56 -56.09 27.70
N ALA A 307 74.00 -55.42 28.77
CA ALA A 307 73.33 -54.26 29.34
C ALA A 307 73.30 -53.06 28.38
N ALA A 308 74.42 -52.78 27.70
CA ALA A 308 74.50 -51.75 26.66
C ALA A 308 73.55 -52.04 25.49
N HIS A 309 73.56 -53.28 24.97
CA HIS A 309 72.67 -53.70 23.89
C HIS A 309 71.19 -53.60 24.31
N THR A 310 70.87 -53.98 25.55
CA THR A 310 69.53 -53.87 26.12
C THR A 310 69.07 -52.42 26.23
N ALA A 311 69.92 -51.52 26.69
CA ALA A 311 69.60 -50.09 26.78
C ALA A 311 69.40 -49.47 25.38
N GLU A 312 70.17 -49.89 24.38
CA GLU A 312 70.16 -49.33 23.02
C GLU A 312 68.98 -49.84 22.17
N PHE A 313 68.78 -51.15 22.11
CA PHE A 313 67.81 -51.80 21.22
C PHE A 313 66.56 -52.32 21.93
N GLY A 314 66.62 -52.47 23.26
CA GLY A 314 65.58 -53.14 24.04
C GLY A 314 65.76 -54.66 24.02
N VAL A 315 64.99 -55.36 24.85
CA VAL A 315 64.97 -56.83 24.92
C VAL A 315 63.58 -57.33 25.29
N TYR A 316 63.34 -58.61 25.04
CA TYR A 316 62.29 -59.36 25.71
C TYR A 316 62.93 -60.18 26.83
N PRO A 317 62.86 -59.74 28.09
CA PRO A 317 63.61 -60.36 29.19
C PRO A 317 63.20 -61.82 29.44
N ASP A 318 61.98 -62.19 29.09
CA ASP A 318 61.42 -63.54 29.28
C ASP A 318 61.35 -64.36 27.98
N ALA A 319 61.94 -63.88 26.88
CA ALA A 319 61.96 -64.60 25.62
C ALA A 319 63.17 -65.54 25.50
N GLY A 320 62.90 -66.78 25.13
CA GLY A 320 63.85 -67.73 24.57
C GLY A 320 63.53 -68.00 23.11
N VAL A 321 64.46 -68.60 22.38
CA VAL A 321 64.20 -69.16 21.05
C VAL A 321 63.58 -70.55 21.25
N ASP A 322 62.58 -70.91 20.44
CA ASP A 322 61.98 -72.25 20.56
C ASP A 322 63.04 -73.36 20.38
N PRO A 323 62.88 -74.53 21.03
CA PRO A 323 63.93 -75.55 21.07
C PRO A 323 64.44 -76.07 19.71
N PRO A 324 63.64 -76.14 18.63
CA PRO A 324 64.15 -76.45 17.29
C PRO A 324 64.65 -75.24 16.47
N GLY A 325 64.42 -74.01 16.90
CA GLY A 325 64.76 -72.80 16.17
C GLY A 325 66.22 -72.36 16.32
N ASP A 326 66.85 -71.95 15.22
CA ASP A 326 68.13 -71.22 15.25
C ASP A 326 67.88 -69.74 15.62
N TYR A 327 68.91 -69.03 16.08
CA TYR A 327 68.87 -67.61 16.47
C TYR A 327 68.42 -66.65 15.35
N VAL A 328 68.32 -67.12 14.11
CA VAL A 328 67.88 -66.34 12.94
C VAL A 328 66.39 -66.57 12.60
N ASP A 329 65.90 -67.80 12.66
CA ASP A 329 64.55 -68.18 12.18
C ASP A 329 63.62 -68.72 13.29
N GLY A 330 64.13 -68.91 14.51
CA GLY A 330 63.39 -69.46 15.62
C GLY A 330 62.35 -68.49 16.19
N LYS A 331 61.17 -69.01 16.53
CA LYS A 331 60.12 -68.19 17.15
C LYS A 331 60.51 -67.84 18.59
N LEU A 332 60.32 -66.58 18.98
CA LEU A 332 60.45 -66.18 20.37
C LEU A 332 59.31 -66.83 21.19
N VAL A 333 59.68 -67.67 22.14
CA VAL A 333 58.77 -68.34 23.08
C VAL A 333 59.10 -67.92 24.51
N MET A 334 58.09 -67.88 25.37
CA MET A 334 58.28 -67.58 26.78
C MET A 334 59.11 -68.68 27.46
N VAL A 335 60.12 -68.29 28.23
CA VAL A 335 60.82 -69.20 29.14
C VAL A 335 59.91 -69.44 30.36
N GLY A 336 59.18 -70.55 30.39
CA GLY A 336 58.40 -70.99 31.58
C GLY A 336 56.87 -71.11 31.42
N GLY A 337 56.28 -70.70 30.29
CA GLY A 337 54.87 -70.95 29.93
C GLY A 337 53.80 -70.07 30.62
N GLY A 338 52.89 -69.48 29.83
CA GLY A 338 51.57 -68.97 30.28
C GLY A 338 51.30 -67.45 30.25
N GLY A 339 52.29 -66.59 29.96
CA GLY A 339 52.15 -65.12 30.01
C GLY A 339 52.37 -64.40 28.66
N SER A 340 52.11 -63.08 28.63
CA SER A 340 52.42 -62.22 27.46
C SER A 340 53.85 -61.67 27.54
N LEU A 341 54.60 -61.80 26.43
CA LEU A 341 55.92 -61.18 26.26
C LEU A 341 55.82 -59.66 26.36
N SER A 342 56.35 -59.08 27.44
CA SER A 342 56.40 -57.63 27.61
C SER A 342 57.78 -57.11 27.19
N PRO A 343 57.88 -56.30 26.12
CA PRO A 343 59.17 -55.76 25.70
C PRO A 343 59.68 -54.75 26.74
N SER A 344 60.97 -54.84 27.05
CA SER A 344 61.73 -53.72 27.60
C SER A 344 62.20 -52.86 26.44
N LEU A 345 61.66 -51.65 26.34
CA LEU A 345 61.90 -50.75 25.21
C LEU A 345 63.28 -50.09 25.34
N GLY A 346 64.06 -50.11 24.26
CA GLY A 346 65.36 -49.45 24.18
C GLY A 346 65.31 -48.01 23.66
N LEU A 347 66.47 -47.36 23.65
CA LEU A 347 66.70 -45.99 23.22
C LEU A 347 66.16 -45.70 21.81
N ASN A 348 66.36 -46.62 20.87
CA ASN A 348 65.87 -46.46 19.50
C ASN A 348 64.34 -46.38 19.42
N HIS A 349 63.64 -47.14 20.27
CA HIS A 349 62.18 -47.10 20.33
C HIS A 349 61.68 -45.76 20.85
N TYR A 350 62.25 -45.27 21.97
CA TYR A 350 61.84 -43.99 22.56
C TYR A 350 62.18 -42.80 21.66
N ARG A 351 63.31 -42.82 20.93
CA ARG A 351 63.62 -41.78 19.93
C ARG A 351 62.61 -41.78 18.76
N ALA A 352 62.21 -42.96 18.27
CA ALA A 352 61.18 -43.07 17.25
C ALA A 352 59.80 -42.62 17.77
N ALA A 353 59.47 -42.91 19.03
CA ALA A 353 58.26 -42.41 19.69
C ALA A 353 58.28 -40.88 19.82
N LEU A 354 59.41 -40.29 20.21
CA LEU A 354 59.58 -38.84 20.31
C LEU A 354 59.33 -38.14 18.96
N ASN A 355 59.86 -38.70 17.87
CA ASN A 355 59.60 -38.18 16.53
C ASN A 355 58.10 -38.21 16.17
N ARG A 356 57.40 -39.31 16.50
CA ARG A 356 55.94 -39.42 16.27
C ARG A 356 55.15 -38.39 17.08
N VAL A 357 55.50 -38.19 18.35
CA VAL A 357 54.89 -37.16 19.21
C VAL A 357 55.19 -35.74 18.69
N SER A 358 56.39 -35.51 18.16
CA SER A 358 56.75 -34.23 17.55
C SER A 358 55.91 -33.93 16.31
N GLU A 359 55.73 -34.90 15.40
CA GLU A 359 54.88 -34.74 14.23
C GLU A 359 53.40 -34.57 14.60
N ALA A 360 52.91 -35.32 15.59
CA ALA A 360 51.54 -35.15 16.11
C ALA A 360 51.34 -33.75 16.72
N THR A 361 52.33 -33.24 17.47
CA THR A 361 52.30 -31.87 18.02
C THR A 361 52.21 -30.82 16.92
N LYS A 362 53.01 -30.96 15.84
CA LYS A 362 52.94 -30.03 14.69
C LYS A 362 51.55 -30.01 14.04
N LEU A 363 50.91 -31.17 13.90
CA LEU A 363 49.57 -31.28 13.33
C LEU A 363 48.51 -30.61 14.23
N VAL A 364 48.61 -30.81 15.55
CA VAL A 364 47.72 -30.15 16.52
C VAL A 364 47.94 -28.64 16.52
N ASP A 365 49.19 -28.17 16.48
CA ASP A 365 49.52 -26.74 16.40
C ASP A 365 48.95 -26.11 15.10
N ALA A 366 49.09 -26.78 13.96
CA ALA A 366 48.50 -26.33 12.70
C ALA A 366 46.95 -26.29 12.77
N THR A 367 46.34 -27.28 13.41
CA THR A 367 44.89 -27.33 13.63
C THR A 367 44.41 -26.17 14.51
N LEU A 368 45.16 -25.85 15.58
CA LEU A 368 44.85 -24.71 16.45
C LEU A 368 44.91 -23.38 15.71
N VAL A 369 45.89 -23.19 14.81
CA VAL A 369 45.98 -22.00 13.96
C VAL A 369 44.73 -21.87 13.08
N ASP A 370 44.36 -22.92 12.33
CA ASP A 370 43.19 -22.88 11.45
C ASP A 370 41.87 -22.63 12.22
N LEU A 371 41.69 -23.29 13.37
CA LEU A 371 40.51 -23.08 14.21
C LEU A 371 40.45 -21.66 14.79
N THR A 372 41.61 -21.10 15.17
CA THR A 372 41.69 -19.71 15.67
C THR A 372 41.35 -18.71 14.57
N ASP A 373 41.88 -18.92 13.36
CA ASP A 373 41.57 -18.09 12.19
C ASP A 373 40.09 -18.21 11.81
N ARG A 374 39.52 -19.42 11.85
CA ARG A 374 38.10 -19.65 11.62
C ARG A 374 37.24 -18.94 12.66
N LYS A 375 37.60 -18.99 13.94
CA LYS A 375 36.93 -18.26 15.02
C LYS A 375 36.99 -16.75 14.78
N ALA A 376 38.13 -16.23 14.36
CA ALA A 376 38.30 -14.81 14.05
C ALA A 376 37.39 -14.38 12.89
N ARG A 377 37.32 -15.17 11.80
CA ARG A 377 36.40 -14.93 10.66
C ARG A 377 34.94 -14.91 11.11
N LEU A 378 34.48 -15.94 11.83
CA LEU A 378 33.11 -15.99 12.35
C LEU A 378 32.79 -14.83 13.31
N THR A 379 33.77 -14.37 14.09
CA THR A 379 33.58 -13.20 14.97
C THR A 379 33.40 -11.92 14.16
N ALA A 380 34.16 -11.76 13.06
CA ALA A 380 34.01 -10.64 12.14
C ALA A 380 32.66 -10.67 11.41
N ASP A 381 32.27 -11.84 10.86
CA ASP A 381 30.99 -12.04 10.18
C ASP A 381 29.82 -11.72 11.14
N LYS A 382 29.90 -12.15 12.41
CA LYS A 382 28.90 -11.82 13.43
C LYS A 382 28.78 -10.31 13.65
N ALA A 383 29.90 -9.60 13.71
CA ALA A 383 29.90 -8.15 13.90
C ALA A 383 29.28 -7.43 12.68
N GLU A 384 29.58 -7.90 11.46
CA GLU A 384 28.96 -7.38 10.24
C GLU A 384 27.45 -7.62 10.23
N TRP A 385 27.00 -8.84 10.52
CA TRP A 385 25.59 -9.19 10.58
C TRP A 385 24.84 -8.44 11.68
N ALA A 386 25.46 -8.20 12.84
CA ALA A 386 24.88 -7.36 13.89
C ALA A 386 24.73 -5.89 13.45
N ALA A 387 25.69 -5.37 12.68
CA ALA A 387 25.60 -4.02 12.11
C ALA A 387 24.48 -3.92 11.06
N GLN A 388 24.33 -4.95 10.20
CA GLN A 388 23.24 -5.06 9.23
C GLN A 388 21.88 -5.15 9.93
N GLU A 389 21.76 -5.97 10.98
CA GLU A 389 20.53 -6.12 11.76
C GLU A 389 20.11 -4.78 12.40
N LYS A 390 21.06 -4.04 12.96
CA LYS A 390 20.83 -2.71 13.51
C LYS A 390 20.36 -1.72 12.43
N ALA A 391 21.08 -1.66 11.29
CA ALA A 391 20.73 -0.75 10.19
C ALA A 391 19.35 -1.08 9.58
N ALA A 392 19.01 -2.37 9.48
CA ALA A 392 17.69 -2.81 9.07
C ALA A 392 16.62 -2.39 10.09
N GLY A 393 16.89 -2.53 11.39
CA GLY A 393 16.02 -2.04 12.46
C GLY A 393 15.76 -0.53 12.39
N ASP A 394 16.81 0.27 12.20
CA ASP A 394 16.71 1.72 12.03
C ASP A 394 15.90 2.09 10.77
N THR A 395 16.11 1.36 9.67
CA THR A 395 15.37 1.54 8.42
C THR A 395 13.89 1.22 8.60
N LEU A 396 13.55 0.11 9.25
CA LEU A 396 12.15 -0.24 9.56
C LEU A 396 11.48 0.83 10.42
N ALA A 397 12.18 1.36 11.42
CA ALA A 397 11.66 2.44 12.26
C ALA A 397 11.41 3.74 11.47
N SER A 398 12.22 4.05 10.44
CA SER A 398 11.93 5.16 9.51
C SER A 398 10.70 4.89 8.65
N LEU A 399 10.65 3.72 8.00
CA LEU A 399 9.56 3.34 7.10
C LEU A 399 8.20 3.33 7.82
N ARG A 400 8.15 2.85 9.07
CA ARG A 400 6.93 2.86 9.88
C ARG A 400 6.48 4.28 10.25
N ARG A 401 7.40 5.19 10.53
CA ARG A 401 7.08 6.62 10.75
C ARG A 401 6.55 7.29 9.49
N GLU A 402 7.17 7.03 8.34
CA GLU A 402 6.68 7.48 7.03
C GLU A 402 5.28 6.92 6.74
N GLY A 403 5.05 5.64 7.07
CA GLY A 403 3.75 4.98 6.95
C GLY A 403 2.67 5.63 7.82
N ALA A 404 2.98 5.94 9.07
CA ALA A 404 2.06 6.65 9.96
C ALA A 404 1.71 8.05 9.43
N ALA A 405 2.71 8.81 8.93
CA ALA A 405 2.47 10.12 8.34
C ALA A 405 1.62 10.06 7.05
N ALA A 406 1.84 9.04 6.22
CA ALA A 406 1.01 8.79 5.03
C ALA A 406 -0.45 8.48 5.41
N LEU A 407 -0.67 7.68 6.48
CA LEU A 407 -2.00 7.38 7.01
C LEU A 407 -2.70 8.62 7.60
N GLU A 408 -1.96 9.50 8.29
CA GLU A 408 -2.50 10.78 8.79
C GLU A 408 -2.93 11.68 7.63
N ARG A 409 -2.10 11.81 6.58
CA ARG A 409 -2.45 12.59 5.38
C ARG A 409 -3.65 12.00 4.65
N LEU A 410 -3.72 10.68 4.52
CA LEU A 410 -4.88 9.97 3.99
C LEU A 410 -6.15 10.33 4.78
N SER A 411 -6.09 10.26 6.11
CA SER A 411 -7.23 10.54 6.99
C SER A 411 -7.70 12.00 6.88
N ALA A 412 -6.78 12.95 6.76
CA ALA A 412 -7.11 14.36 6.58
C ALA A 412 -7.82 14.63 5.25
N LEU A 413 -7.34 14.02 4.16
CA LEU A 413 -7.97 14.14 2.83
C LEU A 413 -9.34 13.45 2.78
N ASP A 414 -9.50 12.27 3.41
CA ASP A 414 -10.81 11.61 3.52
C ASP A 414 -11.80 12.46 4.33
N ALA A 415 -11.36 13.12 5.40
CA ALA A 415 -12.20 14.04 6.17
C ALA A 415 -12.64 15.25 5.33
N GLN A 416 -11.73 15.88 4.58
CA GLN A 416 -12.04 16.99 3.68
C GLN A 416 -13.01 16.58 2.57
N ALA A 417 -12.80 15.40 1.97
CA ALA A 417 -13.72 14.83 0.99
C ALA A 417 -15.10 14.61 1.62
N SER A 418 -15.16 13.97 2.79
CA SER A 418 -16.41 13.66 3.49
C SER A 418 -17.21 14.91 3.88
N GLU A 419 -16.55 16.01 4.27
CA GLU A 419 -17.23 17.29 4.56
C GLU A 419 -17.88 17.88 3.30
N SER A 420 -17.17 17.85 2.18
CA SER A 420 -17.66 18.32 0.88
C SER A 420 -18.82 17.44 0.38
N GLU A 421 -18.71 16.11 0.56
CA GLU A 421 -19.76 15.14 0.25
C GLU A 421 -21.03 15.38 1.08
N ALA A 422 -20.88 15.58 2.40
CA ALA A 422 -22.01 15.85 3.29
C ALA A 422 -22.74 17.15 2.90
N THR A 423 -21.97 18.19 2.52
CA THR A 423 -22.52 19.45 2.04
C THR A 423 -23.28 19.26 0.72
N ALA A 424 -22.68 18.55 -0.23
CA ALA A 424 -23.28 18.24 -1.52
C ALA A 424 -24.58 17.44 -1.38
N ILE A 425 -24.58 16.40 -0.53
CA ILE A 425 -25.78 15.60 -0.20
C ILE A 425 -26.88 16.49 0.40
N SER A 426 -26.53 17.38 1.35
CA SER A 426 -27.51 18.31 1.94
C SER A 426 -28.13 19.24 0.88
N LEU A 427 -27.32 19.75 -0.04
CA LEU A 427 -27.78 20.62 -1.12
C LEU A 427 -28.65 19.88 -2.13
N PHE A 428 -28.32 18.63 -2.50
CA PHE A 428 -29.18 17.79 -3.33
C PHE A 428 -30.55 17.52 -2.67
N LYS A 429 -30.59 17.23 -1.37
CA LYS A 429 -31.86 17.09 -0.63
C LYS A 429 -32.70 18.36 -0.65
N LYS A 430 -32.08 19.52 -0.41
CA LYS A 430 -32.76 20.82 -0.49
C LYS A 430 -33.25 21.12 -1.92
N SER A 431 -32.48 20.75 -2.93
CA SER A 431 -32.87 20.84 -4.34
C SER A 431 -34.09 19.99 -4.64
N ALA A 432 -34.08 18.71 -4.24
CA ALA A 432 -35.21 17.80 -4.42
C ALA A 432 -36.47 18.33 -3.72
N GLN A 433 -36.33 18.88 -2.51
CA GLN A 433 -37.44 19.50 -1.80
C GLN A 433 -37.98 20.74 -2.51
N ALA A 434 -37.12 21.58 -3.10
CA ALA A 434 -37.56 22.75 -3.86
C ALA A 434 -38.32 22.35 -5.13
N PHE A 435 -37.85 21.34 -5.87
CA PHE A 435 -38.57 20.77 -7.01
C PHE A 435 -39.92 20.16 -6.60
N LYS A 436 -39.98 19.46 -5.46
CA LYS A 436 -41.23 18.95 -4.90
C LYS A 436 -42.21 20.09 -4.58
N THR A 437 -41.75 21.16 -3.93
CA THR A 437 -42.61 22.33 -3.64
C THR A 437 -43.11 23.00 -4.94
N ALA A 438 -42.26 23.08 -5.98
CA ALA A 438 -42.68 23.57 -7.29
C ALA A 438 -43.75 22.66 -7.92
N PHE A 439 -43.57 21.33 -7.84
CA PHE A 439 -44.55 20.34 -8.31
C PHE A 439 -45.88 20.48 -7.59
N ASP A 440 -45.88 20.48 -6.25
CA ASP A 440 -47.10 20.60 -5.43
C ASP A 440 -47.85 21.90 -5.76
N GLY A 441 -47.12 23.01 -5.93
CA GLY A 441 -47.69 24.31 -6.32
C GLY A 441 -48.25 24.32 -7.75
N ALA A 442 -47.59 23.67 -8.70
CA ALA A 442 -48.04 23.60 -10.08
C ALA A 442 -49.25 22.66 -10.24
N GLU A 443 -49.25 21.52 -9.55
CA GLU A 443 -50.36 20.58 -9.50
C GLU A 443 -51.60 21.23 -8.84
N GLY A 444 -51.41 21.97 -7.75
CA GLY A 444 -52.48 22.76 -7.12
C GLY A 444 -53.11 23.77 -8.08
N ARG A 445 -52.29 24.57 -8.76
CA ARG A 445 -52.74 25.54 -9.78
C ARG A 445 -53.48 24.85 -10.94
N LEU A 446 -53.01 23.67 -11.36
CA LEU A 446 -53.64 22.91 -12.42
C LEU A 446 -55.02 22.38 -12.00
N ARG A 447 -55.16 21.85 -10.78
CA ARG A 447 -56.45 21.43 -10.21
C ARG A 447 -57.43 22.60 -10.12
N GLU A 448 -57.01 23.75 -9.60
CA GLU A 448 -57.85 24.95 -9.54
C GLU A 448 -58.29 25.44 -10.92
N ALA A 449 -57.38 25.41 -11.91
CA ALA A 449 -57.70 25.79 -13.28
C ALA A 449 -58.70 24.82 -13.92
N ALA A 450 -58.55 23.52 -13.66
CA ALA A 450 -59.47 22.49 -14.12
C ALA A 450 -60.87 22.63 -13.49
N GLU A 451 -60.94 22.93 -12.19
CA GLU A 451 -62.20 23.21 -11.48
C GLU A 451 -62.91 24.44 -12.07
N LYS A 452 -62.18 25.56 -12.24
CA LYS A 452 -62.75 26.76 -12.87
C LYS A 452 -63.17 26.53 -14.31
N ALA A 453 -62.42 25.75 -15.09
CA ALA A 453 -62.79 25.38 -16.44
C ALA A 453 -64.10 24.56 -16.48
N ARG A 454 -64.30 23.65 -15.52
CA ARG A 454 -65.56 22.89 -15.36
C ARG A 454 -66.74 23.79 -15.01
N GLU A 455 -66.52 24.83 -14.20
CA GLU A 455 -67.55 25.81 -13.85
C GLU A 455 -67.97 26.69 -15.04
N VAL A 456 -67.01 27.05 -15.92
CA VAL A 456 -67.23 28.01 -17.01
C VAL A 456 -67.72 27.35 -18.31
N SER A 457 -67.29 26.12 -18.62
CA SER A 457 -67.68 25.42 -19.85
C SER A 457 -67.84 23.90 -19.64
N PRO A 458 -68.96 23.46 -19.05
CA PRO A 458 -69.19 22.04 -18.76
C PRO A 458 -69.37 21.13 -19.99
N THR A 459 -69.52 21.69 -21.21
CA THR A 459 -69.93 20.93 -22.41
C THR A 459 -69.08 21.12 -23.68
N GLN A 460 -68.05 21.98 -23.69
CA GLN A 460 -67.19 22.13 -24.89
C GLN A 460 -65.95 21.22 -24.83
N ALA A 461 -65.82 20.33 -25.82
CA ALA A 461 -64.73 19.37 -25.93
C ALA A 461 -63.34 20.02 -26.15
N GLU A 462 -63.29 21.19 -26.83
CA GLU A 462 -62.04 21.87 -27.21
C GLU A 462 -61.39 22.70 -26.09
N PHE A 463 -62.15 23.08 -25.06
CA PHE A 463 -61.67 23.75 -23.83
C PHE A 463 -62.03 22.93 -22.58
N SER A 464 -62.10 21.61 -22.74
CA SER A 464 -62.40 20.74 -21.61
C SER A 464 -61.26 20.83 -20.59
N ALA A 465 -61.61 20.78 -19.30
CA ALA A 465 -60.62 20.68 -18.22
C ALA A 465 -59.61 19.54 -18.47
N TYR A 466 -60.01 18.51 -19.22
CA TYR A 466 -59.16 17.39 -19.61
C TYR A 466 -58.00 17.80 -20.55
N THR A 467 -58.23 18.61 -21.58
CA THR A 467 -57.18 19.06 -22.51
C THR A 467 -56.16 19.97 -21.82
N LEU A 468 -56.65 20.91 -21.00
CA LEU A 468 -55.80 21.78 -20.17
C LEU A 468 -54.99 20.97 -19.14
N MET A 469 -55.58 19.92 -18.57
CA MET A 469 -54.88 19.02 -17.66
C MET A 469 -53.81 18.21 -18.38
N SER A 470 -54.07 17.71 -19.60
CA SER A 470 -53.12 16.89 -20.36
C SER A 470 -51.90 17.66 -20.85
N GLU A 471 -52.06 18.88 -21.37
CA GLU A 471 -50.91 19.66 -21.89
C GLU A 471 -50.08 20.28 -20.77
N ALA A 472 -50.72 20.72 -19.69
CA ALA A 472 -50.01 21.28 -18.54
C ALA A 472 -49.44 20.19 -17.62
N SER A 473 -49.98 18.97 -17.63
CA SER A 473 -49.46 17.88 -16.82
C SER A 473 -48.04 17.50 -17.20
N ASP A 474 -47.67 17.56 -18.48
CA ASP A 474 -46.32 17.20 -18.93
C ASP A 474 -45.27 18.12 -18.31
N ALA A 475 -45.52 19.43 -18.35
CA ALA A 475 -44.65 20.44 -17.72
C ALA A 475 -44.56 20.28 -16.19
N VAL A 476 -45.66 19.86 -15.55
CA VAL A 476 -45.71 19.58 -14.11
C VAL A 476 -44.91 18.31 -13.77
N TYR A 477 -45.05 17.24 -14.55
CA TYR A 477 -44.35 15.98 -14.32
C TYR A 477 -42.83 16.08 -14.56
N HIS A 478 -42.37 17.02 -15.41
CA HIS A 478 -40.94 17.36 -15.49
C HIS A 478 -40.34 17.87 -14.17
N LEU A 479 -41.13 18.46 -13.26
CA LEU A 479 -40.62 18.86 -11.94
C LEU A 479 -40.30 17.64 -11.06
N LYS A 480 -41.05 16.53 -11.23
CA LYS A 480 -40.72 15.27 -10.57
C LYS A 480 -39.49 14.59 -11.17
N THR A 481 -39.26 14.72 -12.47
CA THR A 481 -38.01 14.22 -13.07
C THR A 481 -36.80 15.00 -12.53
N GLU A 482 -36.90 16.33 -12.43
CA GLU A 482 -35.88 17.18 -11.80
C GLU A 482 -35.67 16.83 -10.31
N GLN A 483 -36.75 16.53 -9.58
CA GLN A 483 -36.66 16.03 -8.20
C GLN A 483 -35.89 14.71 -8.12
N ALA A 484 -36.19 13.75 -9.01
CA ALA A 484 -35.51 12.47 -9.03
C ALA A 484 -34.04 12.59 -9.42
N GLU A 485 -33.70 13.47 -10.36
CA GLU A 485 -32.31 13.76 -10.75
C GLU A 485 -31.49 14.31 -9.56
N ALA A 486 -32.09 15.17 -8.73
CA ALA A 486 -31.44 15.66 -7.52
C ALA A 486 -31.18 14.53 -6.51
N LEU A 487 -32.13 13.62 -6.31
CA LEU A 487 -31.95 12.44 -5.45
C LEU A 487 -30.94 11.43 -6.03
N ALA A 488 -30.92 11.25 -7.34
CA ALA A 488 -29.91 10.44 -8.03
C ALA A 488 -28.50 11.05 -7.87
N GLY A 489 -28.39 12.38 -7.82
CA GLY A 489 -27.15 13.08 -7.52
C GLY A 489 -26.58 12.77 -6.12
N GLU A 490 -27.44 12.67 -5.09
CA GLU A 490 -27.07 12.20 -3.76
C GLU A 490 -26.54 10.76 -3.82
N ALA A 491 -27.29 9.85 -4.45
CA ALA A 491 -26.91 8.45 -4.57
C ALA A 491 -25.57 8.26 -5.31
N TRP A 492 -25.31 9.07 -6.34
CA TRP A 492 -24.06 9.05 -7.08
C TRP A 492 -22.85 9.44 -6.21
N ILE A 493 -22.96 10.49 -5.38
CA ILE A 493 -21.88 10.86 -4.45
C ILE A 493 -21.59 9.71 -3.48
N LEU A 494 -22.63 9.11 -2.92
CA LEU A 494 -22.49 8.00 -1.98
C LEU A 494 -21.85 6.77 -2.64
N GLN A 495 -22.14 6.53 -3.91
CA GLN A 495 -21.48 5.50 -4.71
C GLN A 495 -19.97 5.77 -4.87
N GLN A 496 -19.59 6.99 -5.22
CA GLN A 496 -18.17 7.37 -5.35
C GLN A 496 -17.44 7.26 -4.01
N ALA A 497 -18.06 7.75 -2.94
CA ALA A 497 -17.52 7.68 -1.59
C ALA A 497 -17.38 6.23 -1.09
N HIS A 498 -18.33 5.35 -1.44
CA HIS A 498 -18.27 3.92 -1.15
C HIS A 498 -17.11 3.24 -1.89
N ALA A 499 -16.98 3.48 -3.20
CA ALA A 499 -15.90 2.93 -4.01
C ALA A 499 -14.52 3.35 -3.46
N SER A 500 -14.35 4.66 -3.18
CA SER A 500 -13.10 5.17 -2.59
C SER A 500 -12.80 4.57 -1.23
N ALA A 501 -13.79 4.46 -0.33
CA ALA A 501 -13.59 3.83 0.99
C ALA A 501 -13.14 2.37 0.86
N ARG A 502 -13.70 1.63 -0.11
CA ARG A 502 -13.33 0.24 -0.36
C ARG A 502 -11.88 0.11 -0.84
N ASP A 503 -11.45 0.98 -1.76
CA ASP A 503 -10.06 0.99 -2.24
C ASP A 503 -9.08 1.36 -1.13
N GLN A 504 -9.42 2.38 -0.33
CA GLN A 504 -8.65 2.74 0.87
C GLN A 504 -8.56 1.59 1.86
N GLN A 505 -9.68 0.92 2.15
CA GLN A 505 -9.72 -0.24 3.04
C GLN A 505 -8.78 -1.34 2.56
N ASN A 506 -8.80 -1.67 1.27
CA ASN A 506 -7.95 -2.72 0.71
C ASN A 506 -6.45 -2.40 0.89
N VAL A 507 -6.05 -1.17 0.55
CA VAL A 507 -4.66 -0.73 0.67
C VAL A 507 -4.22 -0.67 2.13
N VAL A 508 -5.00 -0.02 2.99
CA VAL A 508 -4.68 0.12 4.43
C VAL A 508 -4.62 -1.25 5.09
N ASN A 509 -5.54 -2.17 4.79
CA ASN A 509 -5.49 -3.55 5.30
C ASN A 509 -4.18 -4.25 4.91
N SER A 510 -3.77 -4.14 3.64
CA SER A 510 -2.54 -4.77 3.15
C SER A 510 -1.27 -4.17 3.75
N ALA A 511 -1.31 -2.90 4.14
CA ALA A 511 -0.19 -2.15 4.69
C ALA A 511 -0.14 -2.16 6.24
N ALA A 512 -1.25 -2.53 6.90
CA ALA A 512 -1.39 -2.43 8.35
C ALA A 512 -0.36 -3.24 9.12
N GLU A 513 -0.19 -4.53 8.79
CA GLU A 513 0.76 -5.39 9.49
C GLU A 513 2.23 -4.98 9.23
N PRO A 514 2.70 -4.81 7.97
CA PRO A 514 4.09 -4.40 7.71
C PRO A 514 4.45 -3.06 8.37
N LEU A 515 3.57 -2.07 8.25
CA LEU A 515 3.82 -0.72 8.76
C LEU A 515 3.45 -0.55 10.23
N GLN A 516 2.88 -1.58 10.88
CA GLN A 516 2.35 -1.52 12.23
C GLN A 516 1.36 -0.36 12.43
N LEU A 517 0.48 -0.17 11.44
CA LEU A 517 -0.54 0.88 11.51
C LEU A 517 -1.56 0.56 12.61
N PRO A 518 -2.14 1.58 13.24
CA PRO A 518 -3.13 1.37 14.29
C PRO A 518 -4.40 0.70 13.72
N GLY A 519 -4.87 -0.34 14.42
CA GLY A 519 -5.95 -1.22 13.94
C GLY A 519 -7.33 -0.55 13.84
N ASP A 520 -7.52 0.60 14.49
CA ASP A 520 -8.76 1.38 14.40
C ASP A 520 -8.98 1.98 13.01
N ALA A 521 -7.92 2.27 12.25
CA ALA A 521 -8.02 2.82 10.89
C ALA A 521 -8.76 1.86 9.94
N VAL A 522 -8.46 0.56 10.05
CA VAL A 522 -9.12 -0.50 9.27
C VAL A 522 -10.61 -0.59 9.63
N THR A 523 -10.93 -0.57 10.92
CA THR A 523 -12.30 -0.64 11.42
C THR A 523 -13.13 0.55 10.93
N ARG A 524 -12.59 1.78 11.05
CA ARG A 524 -13.26 3.01 10.59
C ARG A 524 -13.56 2.96 9.09
N LEU A 525 -12.62 2.50 8.27
CA LEU A 525 -12.83 2.37 6.83
C LEU A 525 -13.91 1.31 6.51
N SER A 526 -13.91 0.19 7.22
CA SER A 526 -14.95 -0.85 7.06
C SER A 526 -16.35 -0.34 7.40
N GLU A 527 -16.49 0.43 8.48
CA GLU A 527 -17.75 1.05 8.88
C GLU A 527 -18.21 2.10 7.85
N ALA A 528 -17.29 2.89 7.31
CA ALA A 528 -17.57 3.88 6.27
C ALA A 528 -18.06 3.20 4.98
N VAL A 529 -17.43 2.08 4.56
CA VAL A 529 -17.85 1.29 3.38
C VAL A 529 -19.31 0.85 3.51
N GLN A 530 -19.69 0.27 4.66
CA GLN A 530 -21.05 -0.22 4.89
C GLN A 530 -22.06 0.90 5.01
N THR A 531 -21.73 1.97 5.75
CA THR A 531 -22.62 3.12 5.94
C THR A 531 -22.93 3.81 4.61
N ARG A 532 -21.91 4.04 3.76
CA ARG A 532 -22.07 4.68 2.45
C ARG A 532 -22.84 3.80 1.47
N LEU A 533 -22.65 2.47 1.54
CA LEU A 533 -23.42 1.51 0.76
C LEU A 533 -24.92 1.59 1.08
N GLU A 534 -25.28 1.52 2.36
CA GLU A 534 -26.68 1.54 2.80
C GLU A 534 -27.36 2.88 2.47
N GLN A 535 -26.70 3.99 2.81
CA GLN A 535 -27.21 5.33 2.48
C GLN A 535 -27.37 5.53 0.97
N GLY A 536 -26.40 5.04 0.18
CA GLY A 536 -26.44 5.13 -1.28
C GLY A 536 -27.61 4.37 -1.90
N ARG A 537 -27.89 3.17 -1.38
CA ARG A 537 -29.07 2.37 -1.79
C ARG A 537 -30.38 3.06 -1.44
N GLN A 538 -30.50 3.62 -0.23
CA GLN A 538 -31.69 4.36 0.17
C GLN A 538 -31.93 5.58 -0.72
N ALA A 539 -30.88 6.33 -1.06
CA ALA A 539 -30.98 7.48 -1.96
C ALA A 539 -31.36 7.05 -3.40
N ALA A 540 -30.77 5.97 -3.92
CA ALA A 540 -31.12 5.42 -5.23
C ALA A 540 -32.59 4.96 -5.28
N GLN A 541 -33.07 4.35 -4.19
CA GLN A 541 -34.47 3.94 -4.04
C GLN A 541 -35.41 5.14 -4.05
N ALA A 542 -35.12 6.19 -3.27
CA ALA A 542 -35.93 7.40 -3.27
C ALA A 542 -36.03 8.05 -4.67
N ALA A 543 -34.93 8.07 -5.43
CA ALA A 543 -34.93 8.56 -6.81
C ALA A 543 -35.77 7.68 -7.74
N SER A 544 -35.63 6.35 -7.63
CA SER A 544 -36.39 5.37 -8.41
C SER A 544 -37.89 5.45 -8.15
N GLU A 545 -38.31 5.57 -6.89
CA GLU A 545 -39.73 5.71 -6.50
C GLU A 545 -40.36 6.97 -7.12
N VAL A 546 -39.63 8.09 -7.13
CA VAL A 546 -40.11 9.32 -7.79
C VAL A 546 -40.25 9.11 -9.29
N LEU A 547 -39.27 8.49 -9.96
CA LEU A 547 -39.33 8.20 -11.41
C LEU A 547 -40.44 7.22 -11.77
N GLN A 548 -40.65 6.16 -10.99
CA GLN A 548 -41.75 5.21 -11.18
C GLN A 548 -43.11 5.91 -11.08
N SER A 549 -43.26 6.88 -10.16
CA SER A 549 -44.49 7.67 -10.03
C SER A 549 -44.79 8.54 -11.27
N VAL A 550 -43.78 8.82 -12.10
CA VAL A 550 -43.89 9.63 -13.33
C VAL A 550 -43.93 8.75 -14.58
N HIS A 551 -43.29 7.59 -14.56
CA HIS A 551 -43.15 6.71 -15.72
C HIS A 551 -44.50 6.32 -16.34
N GLY A 552 -45.53 6.08 -15.52
CA GLY A 552 -46.89 5.80 -16.02
C GLY A 552 -47.58 6.98 -16.70
N GLN A 553 -47.14 8.22 -16.45
CA GLN A 553 -47.70 9.46 -17.01
C GLN A 553 -46.89 9.96 -18.22
N LEU A 554 -45.57 9.73 -18.21
CA LEU A 554 -44.64 10.17 -19.25
C LEU A 554 -44.00 8.99 -20.01
N SER A 555 -44.73 7.88 -20.20
CA SER A 555 -44.20 6.61 -20.74
C SER A 555 -43.59 6.71 -22.15
N GLY A 556 -43.85 7.79 -22.90
CA GLY A 556 -43.23 8.10 -24.19
C GLY A 556 -42.00 9.02 -24.13
N HIS A 557 -41.66 9.59 -22.97
CA HIS A 557 -40.53 10.52 -22.83
C HIS A 557 -39.23 9.76 -22.52
N TRP A 558 -38.36 9.70 -23.53
CA TRP A 558 -37.08 9.00 -23.44
C TRP A 558 -36.19 9.46 -22.27
N THR A 559 -36.29 10.71 -21.82
CA THR A 559 -35.53 11.23 -20.67
C THR A 559 -35.96 10.60 -19.34
N VAL A 560 -37.23 10.23 -19.19
CA VAL A 560 -37.74 9.53 -18.00
C VAL A 560 -37.22 8.10 -17.98
N THR A 561 -37.27 7.42 -19.13
CA THR A 561 -36.70 6.08 -19.30
C THR A 561 -35.18 6.08 -19.06
N ALA A 562 -34.46 7.09 -19.57
CA ALA A 562 -33.04 7.28 -19.31
C ALA A 562 -32.74 7.53 -17.83
N GLY A 563 -33.55 8.37 -17.16
CA GLY A 563 -33.44 8.62 -15.73
C GLY A 563 -33.64 7.34 -14.91
N TYR A 564 -34.66 6.55 -15.25
CA TYR A 564 -34.94 5.27 -14.61
C TYR A 564 -33.81 4.25 -14.84
N ALA A 565 -33.29 4.16 -16.07
CA ALA A 565 -32.09 3.36 -16.37
C ALA A 565 -30.88 3.80 -15.53
N GLY A 566 -30.71 5.12 -15.35
CA GLY A 566 -29.67 5.73 -14.52
C GLY A 566 -29.78 5.35 -13.05
N THR A 567 -30.98 5.40 -12.47
CA THR A 567 -31.20 4.99 -11.07
C THR A 567 -31.07 3.50 -10.88
N SER A 568 -31.56 2.68 -11.82
CA SER A 568 -31.36 1.22 -11.78
C SER A 568 -29.89 0.85 -11.92
N TYR A 569 -29.11 1.60 -12.71
CA TYR A 569 -27.67 1.42 -12.82
C TYR A 569 -26.94 1.70 -11.51
N LEU A 570 -27.40 2.67 -10.70
CA LEU A 570 -26.83 2.91 -9.37
C LEU A 570 -26.98 1.68 -8.46
N PHE A 571 -28.11 0.98 -8.48
CA PHE A 571 -28.27 -0.26 -7.71
C PHE A 571 -27.28 -1.35 -8.14
N VAL A 572 -27.04 -1.48 -9.45
CA VAL A 572 -25.99 -2.38 -9.99
C VAL A 572 -24.62 -2.00 -9.44
N LEU A 573 -24.29 -0.69 -9.40
CA LEU A 573 -23.03 -0.21 -8.81
C LEU A 573 -22.93 -0.49 -7.30
N PHE A 574 -24.05 -0.56 -6.60
CA PHE A 574 -24.13 -1.00 -5.20
C PHE A 574 -24.23 -2.53 -5.03
N GLY A 575 -24.00 -3.29 -6.10
CA GLY A 575 -23.89 -4.76 -6.07
C GLY A 575 -25.18 -5.53 -6.35
N ASP A 576 -26.28 -4.87 -6.70
CA ASP A 576 -27.51 -5.55 -7.14
C ASP A 576 -27.44 -5.93 -8.62
N LEU A 577 -26.65 -6.97 -8.91
CA LEU A 577 -26.43 -7.45 -10.29
C LEU A 577 -27.70 -8.02 -10.94
N GLY A 578 -28.75 -8.31 -10.16
CA GLY A 578 -30.03 -8.80 -10.69
C GLY A 578 -30.72 -7.80 -11.63
N LEU A 579 -30.46 -6.50 -11.45
CA LEU A 579 -31.03 -5.41 -12.25
C LEU A 579 -30.27 -5.13 -13.55
N LEU A 580 -29.15 -5.82 -13.81
CA LEU A 580 -28.29 -5.54 -14.96
C LEU A 580 -29.02 -5.69 -16.32
N ALA A 581 -29.86 -6.71 -16.46
CA ALA A 581 -30.64 -6.93 -17.67
C ALA A 581 -31.67 -5.81 -17.90
N GLU A 582 -32.40 -5.43 -16.84
CA GLU A 582 -33.36 -4.32 -16.86
C GLU A 582 -32.68 -2.99 -17.19
N VAL A 583 -31.51 -2.71 -16.62
CA VAL A 583 -30.74 -1.50 -16.92
C VAL A 583 -30.37 -1.42 -18.39
N ARG A 584 -29.90 -2.52 -18.99
CA ARG A 584 -29.55 -2.57 -20.42
C ARG A 584 -30.78 -2.33 -21.29
N GLU A 585 -31.89 -2.99 -20.97
CA GLU A 585 -33.15 -2.83 -21.70
C GLU A 585 -33.66 -1.39 -21.64
N ASN A 586 -33.64 -0.76 -20.47
CA ASN A 586 -34.07 0.62 -20.30
C ASN A 586 -33.16 1.62 -21.03
N TYR A 587 -31.83 1.43 -21.03
CA TYR A 587 -30.93 2.26 -21.83
C TYR A 587 -31.18 2.08 -23.33
N ARG A 588 -31.39 0.85 -23.82
CA ARG A 588 -31.75 0.60 -25.23
C ARG A 588 -33.05 1.31 -25.60
N SER A 589 -34.08 1.20 -24.76
CA SER A 589 -35.36 1.88 -24.94
C SER A 589 -35.22 3.41 -24.97
N ALA A 590 -34.39 3.98 -24.10
CA ALA A 590 -34.09 5.41 -24.11
C ALA A 590 -33.34 5.86 -25.39
N LEU A 591 -32.47 4.99 -25.93
CA LEU A 591 -31.67 5.25 -27.13
C LEU A 591 -32.38 4.95 -28.45
N ASP A 592 -33.53 4.27 -28.44
CA ASP A 592 -34.22 3.83 -29.65
C ASP A 592 -34.52 5.00 -30.60
N GLY A 593 -33.92 4.96 -31.80
CA GLY A 593 -33.98 6.01 -32.83
C GLY A 593 -33.23 7.31 -32.50
N ARG A 594 -32.32 7.31 -31.52
CA ARG A 594 -31.61 8.49 -30.97
C ARG A 594 -30.13 8.24 -30.68
N ASP A 595 -29.56 7.16 -31.19
CA ASP A 595 -28.20 6.69 -30.89
C ASP A 595 -27.07 7.57 -31.48
N ASP A 596 -27.39 8.45 -32.42
CA ASP A 596 -26.44 9.41 -33.03
C ASP A 596 -26.59 10.84 -32.48
N ALA A 597 -27.49 11.08 -31.54
CA ALA A 597 -27.69 12.41 -30.97
C ALA A 597 -26.59 12.75 -29.95
N ALA A 598 -26.02 13.96 -30.02
CA ALA A 598 -24.99 14.41 -29.07
C ALA A 598 -25.46 14.35 -27.60
N LEU A 599 -26.77 14.54 -27.35
CA LEU A 599 -27.37 14.50 -26.02
C LEU A 599 -27.47 13.09 -25.42
N THR A 600 -27.40 12.04 -26.24
CA THR A 600 -27.54 10.64 -25.82
C THR A 600 -26.22 9.88 -25.82
N ALA A 601 -25.13 10.47 -26.34
CA ALA A 601 -23.80 9.87 -26.37
C ALA A 601 -23.34 9.32 -25.00
N PRO A 602 -23.50 10.03 -23.85
CA PRO A 602 -23.11 9.48 -22.56
C PRO A 602 -23.92 8.24 -22.13
N LEU A 603 -25.17 8.11 -22.59
CA LEU A 603 -26.02 6.95 -22.31
C LEU A 603 -25.59 5.76 -23.17
N LYS A 604 -25.20 6.02 -24.43
CA LYS A 604 -24.65 5.03 -25.36
C LYS A 604 -23.33 4.48 -24.85
N ASP A 605 -22.39 5.35 -24.47
CA ASP A 605 -21.11 4.93 -23.90
C ASP A 605 -21.29 4.04 -22.67
N ARG A 606 -22.24 4.40 -21.79
CA ARG A 606 -22.56 3.61 -20.60
C ARG A 606 -23.21 2.26 -20.96
N LEU A 607 -24.11 2.22 -21.94
CA LEU A 607 -24.67 0.98 -22.45
C LEU A 607 -23.59 0.07 -23.05
N ASP A 608 -22.67 0.61 -23.85
CA ASP A 608 -21.57 -0.14 -24.47
C ASP A 608 -20.62 -0.74 -23.42
N VAL A 609 -20.37 -0.02 -22.32
CA VAL A 609 -19.61 -0.55 -21.17
C VAL A 609 -20.39 -1.67 -20.48
N LEU A 610 -21.70 -1.50 -20.32
CA LEU A 610 -22.56 -2.49 -19.69
C LEU A 610 -22.67 -3.76 -20.53
N GLU A 611 -22.72 -3.67 -21.86
CA GLU A 611 -22.84 -4.83 -22.76
C GLU A 611 -21.54 -5.64 -22.87
N ARG A 612 -20.39 -5.02 -22.62
CA ARG A 612 -19.08 -5.70 -22.58
C ARG A 612 -18.83 -6.48 -21.29
N ARG A 613 -19.56 -6.18 -20.22
CA ARG A 613 -19.49 -6.87 -18.92
C ARG A 613 -20.48 -8.02 -18.86
#